data_AF-A0A6J0SF31-F1
#
_entry.id   AF-A0A6J0SF31-F1
#
_cell.length_a   1.000
_cell.length_b   1.000
_cell.length_c   1.000
_cell.angle_alpha   90.00
_cell.angle_beta   90.00
_cell.angle_gamma   90.00
#
_symmetry.space_group_name_H-M   'P 1'
#
loop_
_entity.id
_entity.type
_entity.pdbx_description
1 polymer ?
#
loop_
_entity_poly.entity_id
_entity_poly.type
_entity_poly.pdbx_seq_one_letter_code
_entity_poly.pdbx_strand_id
1 'polypeptide(L)'
;MGPKKPASAQVGKLTREKFTLEMKKDIIRKYDGGKRIADIAMEYGRNASTIGTIVANREKILATDAAKGVTRIAKNRPAVLKEVEKLLVIWMEEKQCAGDTVTEAVMCEKARA
;
A
#
# COMPACT_ATOMS: atom_id res chain seq x y z
N MET A 1 -40.12 -11.83 -35.29
CA MET A 1 -39.99 -11.60 -33.83
C MET A 1 -39.07 -12.66 -33.25
N GLY A 2 -37.76 -12.56 -33.06
CA GLY A 2 -36.70 -11.58 -33.30
C GLY A 2 -35.52 -12.13 -32.46
N PRO A 3 -34.34 -12.45 -33.01
CA PRO A 3 -33.23 -12.90 -32.18
C PRO A 3 -32.42 -11.68 -31.74
N LYS A 4 -32.33 -11.42 -30.43
CA LYS A 4 -31.32 -10.50 -29.89
C LYS A 4 -30.60 -11.11 -28.69
N LYS A 5 -29.49 -11.76 -29.00
CA LYS A 5 -28.22 -11.69 -28.26
C LYS A 5 -27.17 -11.29 -29.32
N PRO A 6 -26.16 -10.46 -28.98
CA PRO A 6 -25.29 -10.75 -27.86
C PRO A 6 -25.13 -9.60 -26.87
N ALA A 7 -25.04 -9.97 -25.59
CA ALA A 7 -24.52 -9.11 -24.54
C ALA A 7 -23.11 -8.67 -24.94
N SER A 8 -22.94 -7.37 -25.18
CA SER A 8 -21.65 -6.73 -25.36
C SER A 8 -20.90 -6.77 -24.04
N ALA A 9 -20.24 -7.88 -23.75
CA ALA A 9 -19.22 -7.94 -22.72
C ALA A 9 -17.98 -7.19 -23.23
N GLN A 10 -18.06 -5.86 -23.24
CA GLN A 10 -16.86 -5.03 -23.19
C GLN A 10 -16.26 -5.24 -21.80
N VAL A 11 -15.45 -6.29 -21.65
CA VAL A 11 -14.49 -6.40 -20.56
C VAL A 11 -13.44 -5.34 -20.85
N GLY A 12 -13.79 -4.08 -20.56
CA GLY A 12 -12.85 -2.98 -20.48
C GLY A 12 -11.73 -3.46 -19.58
N LYS A 13 -10.53 -3.50 -20.14
CA LYS A 13 -9.30 -3.87 -19.45
C LYS A 13 -9.19 -2.97 -18.24
N LEU A 14 -9.67 -3.44 -17.07
CA LEU A 14 -9.58 -2.74 -15.80
C LEU A 14 -8.09 -2.62 -15.52
N THR A 15 -7.50 -1.51 -15.94
CA THR A 15 -6.23 -1.05 -15.42
C THR A 15 -6.39 -1.10 -13.92
N ARG A 16 -5.65 -2.00 -13.27
CA ARG A 16 -5.64 -2.11 -11.81
C ARG A 16 -5.10 -0.79 -11.29
N GLU A 17 -5.98 0.17 -11.07
CA GLU A 17 -5.66 1.42 -10.42
C GLU A 17 -5.35 1.06 -8.97
N LYS A 18 -4.05 1.10 -8.67
CA LYS A 18 -3.50 0.49 -7.47
C LYS A 18 -3.88 1.36 -6.27
N PHE A 19 -4.58 0.78 -5.30
CA PHE A 19 -4.83 1.44 -4.01
C PHE A 19 -3.51 1.90 -3.37
N THR A 20 -3.37 3.21 -3.18
CA THR A 20 -2.28 3.79 -2.37
C THR A 20 -2.48 3.44 -0.90
N LEU A 21 -1.41 3.53 -0.11
CA LEU A 21 -1.45 3.32 1.33
C LEU A 21 -2.46 4.23 2.03
N GLU A 22 -2.53 5.49 1.62
CA GLU A 22 -3.45 6.49 2.15
C GLU A 22 -4.92 6.14 1.88
N MET A 23 -5.25 5.76 0.64
CA MET A 23 -6.62 5.35 0.30
C MET A 23 -7.06 4.11 1.10
N LYS A 24 -6.14 3.18 1.39
CA LYS A 24 -6.46 2.02 2.23
C LYS A 24 -6.71 2.42 3.69
N LYS A 25 -5.92 3.36 4.23
CA LYS A 25 -6.13 3.90 5.59
C LYS A 25 -7.48 4.63 5.70
N ASP A 26 -7.84 5.40 4.68
CA ASP A 26 -9.14 6.10 4.61
C ASP A 26 -10.32 5.13 4.55
N ILE A 27 -10.22 4.04 3.78
CA ILE A 27 -11.22 2.96 3.77
C ILE A 27 -11.40 2.33 5.16
N ILE A 28 -10.30 2.05 5.85
CA ILE A 28 -10.34 1.47 7.21
C ILE A 28 -11.02 2.44 8.16
N ARG A 29 -10.69 3.74 8.10
CA ARG A 29 -11.31 4.78 8.94
C ARG A 29 -12.83 4.89 8.69
N LYS A 30 -13.26 4.82 7.43
CA LYS A 30 -14.68 4.83 7.05
C LYS A 30 -15.42 3.60 7.56
N TYR A 31 -14.79 2.43 7.48
CA TYR A 31 -15.35 1.17 7.99
C TYR A 31 -15.45 1.17 9.53
N ASP A 32 -14.41 1.63 10.22
CA ASP A 32 -14.40 1.75 11.69
C ASP A 32 -15.45 2.75 12.19
N GLY A 33 -15.71 3.81 11.41
CA GLY A 33 -16.83 4.73 11.61
C GLY A 33 -18.23 4.15 11.33
N GLY A 34 -18.36 2.84 11.10
CA GLY A 34 -19.64 2.13 10.97
C GLY A 34 -20.24 2.09 9.55
N LYS A 35 -19.55 2.59 8.51
CA LYS A 35 -20.03 2.46 7.13
C LYS A 35 -19.96 1.01 6.66
N ARG A 36 -20.97 0.56 5.90
CA ARG A 36 -20.96 -0.79 5.33
C ARG A 36 -19.96 -0.90 4.20
N ILE A 37 -19.41 -2.11 4.02
CA ILE A 37 -18.47 -2.43 2.93
C ILE A 37 -19.05 -2.10 1.55
N ALA A 38 -20.37 -2.30 1.36
CA ALA A 38 -21.04 -2.00 0.10
C ALA A 38 -21.07 -0.49 -0.22
N ASP A 39 -21.33 0.34 0.79
CA ASP A 39 -21.38 1.80 0.63
C ASP A 39 -19.98 2.36 0.33
N ILE A 40 -18.97 1.85 1.04
CA ILE A 40 -17.57 2.18 0.78
C ILE A 40 -17.17 1.71 -0.63
N ALA A 41 -17.55 0.50 -1.03
CA ALA A 41 -17.26 -0.01 -2.37
C ALA A 41 -17.83 0.89 -3.48
N MET A 42 -19.06 1.39 -3.29
CA MET A 42 -19.70 2.34 -4.20
C MET A 42 -18.97 3.69 -4.21
N GLU A 43 -18.59 4.22 -3.03
CA GLU A 43 -17.89 5.50 -2.89
C GLU A 43 -16.54 5.53 -3.63
N TYR A 44 -15.79 4.42 -3.62
CA TYR A 44 -14.51 4.32 -4.33
C TYR A 44 -14.62 3.71 -5.73
N GLY A 45 -15.81 3.32 -6.19
CA GLY A 45 -16.01 2.64 -7.47
C GLY A 45 -15.22 1.33 -7.57
N ARG A 46 -15.27 0.51 -6.50
CA ARG A 46 -14.54 -0.77 -6.40
C ARG A 46 -15.48 -1.90 -6.01
N ASN A 47 -15.04 -3.13 -6.22
CA ASN A 47 -15.79 -4.29 -5.77
C ASN A 47 -15.73 -4.43 -4.24
N ALA A 48 -16.83 -4.90 -3.64
CA ALA A 48 -16.96 -5.12 -2.20
C ALA A 48 -15.87 -6.08 -1.68
N SER A 49 -15.46 -7.06 -2.49
CA SER A 49 -14.40 -8.02 -2.13
C SER A 49 -13.03 -7.35 -1.92
N THR A 50 -12.70 -6.31 -2.70
CA THR A 50 -11.45 -5.55 -2.54
C THR A 50 -11.48 -4.75 -1.25
N ILE A 51 -12.61 -4.07 -0.97
CA ILE A 51 -12.79 -3.32 0.27
C ILE A 51 -12.72 -4.28 1.48
N GLY A 52 -13.40 -5.42 1.41
CA GLY A 52 -13.33 -6.44 2.46
C GLY A 52 -11.91 -6.97 2.69
N THR A 53 -11.12 -7.15 1.62
CA THR A 53 -9.71 -7.54 1.74
C THR A 53 -8.86 -6.45 2.40
N ILE A 54 -9.16 -5.17 2.14
CA ILE A 54 -8.47 -4.03 2.77
C ILE A 54 -8.79 -3.99 4.27
N VAL A 55 -10.05 -4.13 4.63
CA VAL A 55 -10.51 -4.19 6.03
C VAL A 55 -9.90 -5.40 6.76
N ALA A 56 -9.85 -6.57 6.13
CA ALA A 56 -9.24 -7.77 6.72
C ALA A 56 -7.73 -7.62 6.98
N ASN A 57 -7.04 -6.82 6.15
CA ASN A 57 -5.61 -6.53 6.33
C ASN A 57 -5.35 -5.23 7.12
N ARG A 58 -6.34 -4.71 7.86
CA ARG A 58 -6.25 -3.41 8.54
C ARG A 58 -5.05 -3.28 9.46
N GLU A 59 -4.70 -4.31 10.22
CA GLU A 59 -3.56 -4.29 11.15
C GLU A 59 -2.25 -4.06 10.42
N LYS A 60 -2.02 -4.74 9.30
CA LYS A 60 -0.82 -4.59 8.48
C LYS A 60 -0.75 -3.21 7.82
N ILE A 61 -1.90 -2.65 7.44
CA ILE A 61 -1.99 -1.34 6.77
C ILE A 61 -1.78 -0.21 7.79
N LEU A 62 -2.30 -0.34 9.00
CA LEU A 62 -2.12 0.63 10.09
C LEU A 62 -0.71 0.56 10.69
N ALA A 63 -0.15 -0.65 10.87
CA ALA A 63 1.22 -0.84 11.34
C ALA A 63 2.29 -0.41 10.32
N THR A 64 1.89 -0.19 9.06
CA THR A 64 2.77 0.43 8.07
C THR A 64 2.73 1.94 8.26
N ASP A 65 3.77 2.47 8.88
CA ASP A 65 3.93 3.90 9.02
C ASP A 65 4.06 4.56 7.64
N ALA A 66 3.36 5.67 7.44
CA ALA A 66 3.44 6.45 6.21
C ALA A 66 4.70 7.34 6.18
N ALA A 67 5.66 7.12 7.11
CA ALA A 67 6.93 7.81 7.21
C ALA A 67 7.57 7.97 5.82
N LYS A 68 7.49 9.22 5.36
CA LYS A 68 8.13 9.86 4.20
C LYS A 68 8.48 8.90 3.05
N GLY A 69 7.47 8.52 2.27
CA GLY A 69 7.67 8.01 0.90
C GLY A 69 7.23 6.57 0.65
N VAL A 70 6.74 5.84 1.65
CA VAL A 70 6.16 4.51 1.43
C VAL A 70 4.78 4.65 0.78
N THR A 71 4.75 4.67 -0.55
CA THR A 71 3.50 4.74 -1.34
C THR A 71 2.83 3.37 -1.50
N ARG A 72 3.57 2.28 -1.27
CA ARG A 72 3.14 0.91 -1.56
C ARG A 72 3.60 -0.12 -0.53
N ILE A 73 2.65 -0.94 -0.08
CA ILE A 73 2.93 -2.20 0.61
C ILE A 73 3.21 -3.27 -0.47
N ALA A 74 4.45 -3.76 -0.55
CA ALA A 74 4.78 -4.95 -1.33
C ALA A 74 4.31 -6.21 -0.56
N LYS A 75 3.60 -7.12 -1.23
CA LYS A 75 3.02 -8.32 -0.59
C LYS A 75 4.07 -9.29 -0.01
N ASN A 76 5.30 -9.26 -0.55
CA ASN A 76 6.37 -10.20 -0.20
C ASN A 76 7.64 -9.48 0.25
N ARG A 77 7.55 -8.32 0.94
CA ARG A 77 8.77 -7.71 1.51
C ARG A 77 9.27 -8.64 2.63
N PRO A 78 10.45 -9.27 2.50
CA PRO A 78 10.97 -10.16 3.53
C PRO A 78 11.25 -9.38 4.82
N ALA A 79 11.01 -10.03 5.97
CA ALA A 79 11.20 -9.41 7.29
C ALA A 79 12.64 -8.90 7.48
N VAL A 80 13.62 -9.65 6.98
CA VAL A 80 15.04 -9.28 6.98
C VAL A 80 15.29 -7.92 6.33
N LEU A 81 14.67 -7.63 5.18
CA LEU A 81 14.83 -6.32 4.54
C LEU A 81 14.23 -5.20 5.38
N LYS A 82 13.13 -5.44 6.09
CA LYS A 82 12.53 -4.44 6.99
C LYS A 82 13.46 -4.09 8.16
N GLU A 83 14.18 -5.07 8.70
CA GLU A 83 15.14 -4.86 9.78
C GLU A 83 16.39 -4.12 9.28
N VAL A 84 16.95 -4.52 8.14
CA VAL A 84 18.08 -3.82 7.50
C VAL A 84 17.73 -2.37 7.19
N GLU A 85 16.54 -2.11 6.65
CA GLU A 85 16.08 -0.74 6.35
C GLU A 85 15.93 0.11 7.60
N LYS A 86 15.42 -0.46 8.70
CA LYS A 86 15.31 0.24 9.98
C LYS A 86 16.69 0.60 10.53
N LEU A 87 17.63 -0.34 10.51
CA LEU A 87 19.01 -0.11 10.96
C LEU A 87 19.71 0.92 10.08
N LEU A 88 19.48 0.89 8.76
CA LEU A 88 20.06 1.85 7.83
C LEU A 88 19.55 3.27 8.08
N VAL A 89 18.25 3.44 8.40
CA VAL A 89 17.70 4.76 8.77
C VAL A 89 18.37 5.31 10.02
N ILE A 90 18.47 4.51 11.09
CA ILE A 90 19.13 4.92 12.34
C ILE A 90 20.57 5.33 12.07
N TRP A 91 21.31 4.51 11.31
CA TRP A 91 22.70 4.80 10.95
C TRP A 91 22.85 6.07 10.11
N MET A 92 21.93 6.32 9.17
CA MET A 92 21.91 7.56 8.39
C MET A 92 21.60 8.79 9.24
N GLU A 93 20.71 8.68 10.22
CA GLU A 93 20.42 9.75 11.17
C GLU A 93 21.66 10.06 12.03
N GLU A 94 22.32 9.03 12.56
CA GLU A 94 23.58 9.17 13.31
C GLU A 94 24.67 9.85 12.48
N LYS A 95 24.82 9.45 11.21
CA LYS A 95 25.82 10.02 10.30
C LYS A 95 25.53 11.46 9.90
N GLN A 96 24.27 11.79 9.64
CA GLN A 96 23.86 13.18 9.40
C GLN A 96 24.08 14.07 10.62
N CYS A 97 23.79 13.58 11.83
CA CYS A 97 24.10 14.29 13.08
C CYS A 97 25.61 14.50 13.28
N ALA A 98 26.45 13.57 12.82
CA ALA A 98 27.91 13.70 12.85
C ALA A 98 28.46 14.63 11.76
N GLY A 99 27.63 15.14 10.85
CA GLY A 99 28.04 15.99 9.73
C GLY A 99 28.69 15.22 8.57
N ASP A 100 28.60 13.88 8.55
CA ASP A 100 29.11 13.04 7.47
C ASP A 100 28.16 13.06 6.27
N THR A 101 28.70 13.22 5.07
CA THR A 101 27.93 13.08 3.83
C THR A 101 27.70 11.60 3.53
N VAL A 102 26.48 11.12 3.77
CA VAL A 102 26.07 9.77 3.37
C VAL A 102 25.69 9.78 1.89
N THR A 103 26.46 9.07 1.06
CA THR A 103 26.15 8.88 -0.37
C THR A 103 25.46 7.54 -0.60
N GLU A 104 24.75 7.42 -1.72
CA GLU A 104 24.01 6.20 -2.09
C GLU A 104 24.90 4.95 -2.12
N ALA A 105 26.15 5.08 -2.57
CA ALA A 105 27.10 3.96 -2.64
C ALA A 105 27.41 3.40 -1.24
N VAL A 106 27.61 4.27 -0.25
CA VAL A 106 27.90 3.87 1.13
C VAL A 106 26.67 3.25 1.78
N MET A 107 25.47 3.78 1.49
CA MET A 107 24.21 3.17 1.95
C MET A 107 24.04 1.74 1.40
N CYS A 108 24.30 1.57 0.10
CA CYS A 108 24.20 0.29 -0.57
C CYS A 108 25.20 -0.74 -0.03
N GLU A 109 26.44 -0.31 0.25
CA GLU A 109 27.44 -1.17 0.87
C GLU A 109 27.04 -1.58 2.29
N LYS A 110 26.57 -0.61 3.09
CA LYS A 110 26.11 -0.86 4.45
C LYS A 110 24.89 -1.77 4.53
N ALA A 111 23.99 -1.71 3.54
CA ALA A 111 22.81 -2.56 3.45
C ALA A 111 23.09 -4.01 2.99
N ARG A 112 24.28 -4.27 2.43
CA ARG A 112 24.72 -5.60 2.00
C ARG A 112 25.55 -6.34 3.06
N ALA A 113 26.03 -5.62 4.07
CA ALA A 113 26.80 -6.13 5.19
C ALA A 113 25.90 -6.76 6.26
#